data_AF-A0A076PV76-F1
#
_entry.id   AF-A0A076PV76-F1
#
_cell.length_a   1.000
_cell.length_b   1.000
_cell.length_c   1.000
_cell.angle_alpha   90.00
_cell.angle_beta   90.00
_cell.angle_gamma   90.00
#
_symmetry.space_group_name_H-M   'P 1'
#
loop_
_entity.id
_entity.type
_entity.pdbx_description
1 polymer ?
#
loop_
_entity_poly.entity_id
_entity_poly.type
_entity_poly.pdbx_seq_one_letter_code
_entity_poly.pdbx_strand_id
1 'polypeptide(L)'
;MLNRVAAPFGLTAVQVMALHHISATPACTPSTLARSLAVDSASVTRLLDRLENKGMLQRAAQERMDRTHDRRVVEIILTEHGCNAIRELKSHWQSARSELTEAFKQSEIHGLALAD
;
A
#
# COMPACT_ATOMS: atom_id res chain seq x y z
N MET A 1 4.50 -9.66 -10.20
CA MET A 1 5.54 -9.12 -9.29
C MET A 1 5.00 -8.81 -7.90
N LEU A 2 3.98 -7.93 -7.76
CA LEU A 2 3.39 -7.56 -6.47
C LEU A 2 2.98 -8.75 -5.58
N ASN A 3 2.26 -9.73 -6.12
CA ASN A 3 1.86 -10.91 -5.34
C ASN A 3 3.06 -11.71 -4.81
N ARG A 4 4.18 -11.78 -5.54
CA ARG A 4 5.39 -12.50 -5.10
C ARG A 4 6.08 -11.79 -3.94
N VAL A 5 6.09 -10.46 -3.97
CA VAL A 5 6.67 -9.64 -2.89
C VAL A 5 5.75 -9.59 -1.67
N ALA A 6 4.44 -9.70 -1.88
CA ALA A 6 3.43 -9.70 -0.82
C ALA A 6 3.33 -11.04 -0.08
N ALA A 7 3.58 -12.16 -0.77
CA ALA A 7 3.39 -13.50 -0.23
C ALA A 7 4.18 -13.79 1.07
N PRO A 8 5.46 -13.39 1.23
CA PRO A 8 6.21 -13.57 2.48
C PRO A 8 5.57 -12.88 3.70
N PHE A 9 4.82 -11.81 3.47
CA PHE A 9 4.09 -11.08 4.51
C PHE A 9 2.68 -11.65 4.74
N GLY A 10 2.33 -12.74 4.07
CA GLY A 10 0.97 -13.29 4.05
C GLY A 10 -0.05 -12.32 3.45
N LEU A 11 0.37 -11.38 2.58
CA LEU A 11 -0.49 -10.35 2.00
C LEU A 11 -0.80 -10.63 0.53
N THR A 12 -1.92 -10.10 0.04
CA THR A 12 -2.22 -10.03 -1.40
C THR A 12 -1.74 -8.69 -1.99
N ALA A 13 -1.61 -8.59 -3.32
CA ALA A 13 -1.26 -7.33 -3.97
C ALA A 13 -2.19 -6.17 -3.58
N VAL A 14 -3.51 -6.42 -3.52
CA VAL A 14 -4.49 -5.39 -3.14
C VAL A 14 -4.32 -4.94 -1.68
N GLN A 15 -3.96 -5.87 -0.78
CA GLN A 15 -3.64 -5.53 0.61
C GLN A 15 -2.39 -4.66 0.70
N VAL A 16 -1.35 -4.97 -0.07
CA VAL A 16 -0.13 -4.14 -0.15
C VAL A 16 -0.45 -2.74 -0.70
N MET A 17 -1.27 -2.65 -1.76
CA MET A 17 -1.68 -1.36 -2.32
C MET A 17 -2.44 -0.51 -1.32
N ALA A 18 -3.36 -1.11 -0.55
CA ALA A 18 -4.12 -0.41 0.48
C ALA A 18 -3.21 0.11 1.60
N LEU A 19 -2.35 -0.74 2.16
CA LEU A 19 -1.42 -0.36 3.21
C LEU A 19 -0.45 0.74 2.73
N HIS A 20 0.02 0.66 1.47
CA HIS A 20 0.86 1.69 0.88
C HIS A 20 0.12 3.03 0.78
N HIS A 21 -1.11 3.02 0.27
CA HIS A 21 -1.94 4.22 0.15
C HIS A 21 -2.21 4.87 1.51
N ILE A 22 -2.59 4.07 2.52
CA ILE A 22 -2.79 4.55 3.89
C ILE A 22 -1.49 5.16 4.43
N SER A 23 -0.33 4.52 4.22
CA SER A 23 0.97 5.06 4.68
C SER A 23 1.36 6.40 4.06
N ALA A 24 0.84 6.70 2.86
CA ALA A 24 1.17 7.89 2.09
C ALA A 24 0.10 8.99 2.20
N THR A 25 -1.05 8.70 2.81
CA THR A 25 -2.21 9.60 2.85
C THR A 25 -2.55 9.94 4.29
N PRO A 26 -2.21 11.15 4.77
CA PRO A 26 -2.68 11.64 6.06
C PRO A 26 -4.21 11.61 6.14
N ALA A 27 -4.74 11.27 7.32
CA ALA A 27 -6.19 11.23 7.56
C ALA A 27 -6.97 10.36 6.55
N CYS A 28 -6.40 9.22 6.14
CA CYS A 28 -7.06 8.31 5.20
C CYS A 28 -8.36 7.76 5.79
N THR A 29 -9.46 7.85 5.05
CA THR A 29 -10.77 7.31 5.43
C THR A 29 -11.15 6.12 4.54
N PRO A 30 -12.11 5.26 4.94
CA PRO A 30 -12.61 4.21 4.05
C PRO A 30 -13.10 4.73 2.70
N SER A 31 -13.73 5.91 2.70
CA SER A 31 -14.27 6.54 1.49
C SER A 31 -13.17 7.02 0.53
N THR A 32 -12.07 7.57 1.05
CA THR A 32 -10.94 8.02 0.25
C THR A 32 -10.16 6.83 -0.29
N LEU A 33 -10.00 5.79 0.52
CA LEU A 33 -9.35 4.54 0.11
C LEU A 33 -10.13 3.82 -0.99
N ALA A 34 -11.46 3.71 -0.87
CA ALA A 34 -12.31 3.09 -1.90
C ALA A 34 -12.15 3.79 -3.25
N ARG A 35 -12.16 5.13 -3.23
CA ARG A 35 -11.95 5.96 -4.42
C ARG A 35 -10.56 5.74 -5.03
N SER A 36 -9.52 5.72 -4.20
CA SER A 36 -8.15 5.51 -4.69
C SER A 36 -7.93 4.12 -5.27
N LEU A 37 -8.62 3.10 -4.76
CA LEU A 37 -8.50 1.72 -5.24
C LEU A 37 -9.52 1.39 -6.36
N ALA A 38 -10.38 2.35 -6.73
CA ALA A 38 -11.47 2.16 -7.69
C ALA A 38 -12.39 0.97 -7.34
N VAL A 39 -12.70 0.81 -6.05
CA VAL A 39 -13.61 -0.23 -5.55
C VAL A 39 -14.82 0.37 -4.84
N ASP A 40 -15.88 -0.42 -4.73
CA ASP A 40 -17.06 -0.01 -3.97
C ASP A 40 -16.81 -0.01 -2.43
N SER A 41 -17.75 0.58 -1.69
CA SER A 41 -17.69 0.67 -0.24
C SER A 41 -17.71 -0.70 0.46
N ALA A 42 -18.38 -1.70 -0.11
CA ALA A 42 -18.48 -3.02 0.51
C ALA A 42 -17.16 -3.79 0.36
N SER A 43 -16.48 -3.60 -0.75
CA SER A 43 -15.17 -4.14 -1.09
C SER A 43 -14.08 -3.52 -0.21
N VAL A 44 -14.08 -2.20 -0.03
CA VAL A 44 -13.13 -1.54 0.89
C VAL A 44 -13.36 -1.98 2.33
N THR A 45 -14.61 -2.09 2.80
CA THR A 45 -14.90 -2.53 4.17
C THR A 45 -14.33 -3.93 4.42
N ARG A 46 -14.61 -4.90 3.55
CA ARG A 46 -14.06 -6.26 3.69
C ARG A 46 -12.54 -6.30 3.62
N LEU A 47 -11.93 -5.42 2.82
CA LEU A 47 -10.48 -5.30 2.75
C LEU A 47 -9.90 -4.79 4.07
N LEU A 48 -10.51 -3.76 4.65
CA LEU A 48 -10.12 -3.21 5.95
C LEU A 48 -10.32 -4.21 7.08
N ASP A 49 -11.45 -4.92 7.11
CA ASP A 49 -11.72 -5.97 8.12
C ASP A 49 -10.62 -7.04 8.10
N ARG A 50 -10.21 -7.48 6.89
CA ARG A 50 -9.12 -8.47 6.75
C ARG A 50 -7.76 -7.93 7.21
N LEU A 51 -7.48 -6.66 7.00
CA LEU A 51 -6.22 -6.04 7.42
C LEU A 51 -6.19 -5.77 8.93
N GLU A 52 -7.33 -5.40 9.51
CA GLU A 52 -7.51 -5.24 10.96
C GLU A 52 -7.39 -6.58 11.67
N ASN A 53 -7.99 -7.66 11.13
CA ASN A 53 -7.83 -9.02 11.65
C ASN A 53 -6.38 -9.53 11.57
N LYS A 54 -5.57 -8.98 10.67
CA LYS A 54 -4.12 -9.24 10.59
C LYS A 54 -3.30 -8.32 11.49
N GLY A 55 -3.93 -7.44 12.26
CA GLY A 55 -3.26 -6.46 13.11
C GLY A 55 -2.48 -5.40 12.34
N MET A 56 -2.78 -5.16 11.06
CA MET A 56 -2.03 -4.23 10.20
C MET A 56 -2.52 -2.79 10.31
N LEU A 57 -3.77 -2.60 10.68
CA LEU A 57 -4.41 -1.29 10.82
C LEU A 57 -5.47 -1.33 11.91
N GLN A 58 -5.93 -0.15 12.29
CA GLN A 58 -7.09 0.07 13.14
C GLN A 58 -7.93 1.21 12.58
N ARG A 59 -9.23 1.20 12.91
CA ARG A 59 -10.16 2.29 12.59
C ARG A 59 -10.39 3.15 13.84
N ALA A 60 -10.10 4.45 13.75
CA ALA A 60 -10.23 5.38 14.87
C ALA A 60 -11.21 6.50 14.54
N ALA A 61 -12.10 6.81 15.49
CA ALA A 61 -12.97 7.97 15.41
C ALA A 61 -12.16 9.23 15.75
N GLN A 62 -12.04 10.15 14.80
CA GLN A 62 -11.37 11.44 14.97
C GLN A 62 -12.40 12.57 15.05
N GLU A 63 -12.17 13.48 15.99
CA GLU A 63 -12.96 14.69 16.15
C GLU A 63 -12.57 15.70 15.07
N ARG A 64 -13.57 16.31 14.42
CA ARG A 64 -13.31 17.42 13.50
C ARG A 64 -13.30 18.72 14.29
N MET A 65 -12.17 19.42 14.26
CA MET A 65 -12.00 20.71 14.96
C MET A 65 -12.90 21.85 14.44
N ASP A 66 -13.61 21.67 13.32
CA ASP A 66 -14.36 22.73 12.63
C ASP A 66 -15.85 22.84 13.03
N ARG A 67 -16.45 21.92 13.81
CA ARG A 67 -17.94 21.88 13.92
C ARG A 67 -18.52 21.61 15.31
N THR A 68 -19.52 22.42 15.67
CA THR A 68 -20.36 22.39 16.88
C THR A 68 -21.37 21.23 16.94
N HIS A 69 -21.31 20.27 16.01
CA HIS A 69 -22.16 19.08 16.02
C HIS A 69 -21.28 17.84 15.85
N ASP A 70 -21.37 16.92 16.81
CA ASP A 70 -20.62 15.67 16.91
C ASP A 70 -20.78 14.80 15.65
N ARG A 71 -19.89 14.97 14.68
CA ARG A 71 -19.75 14.09 13.51
C ARG A 71 -18.31 13.62 13.43
N ARG A 72 -17.96 12.67 14.30
CA ARG A 72 -16.67 11.98 14.23
C ARG A 72 -16.49 11.31 12.87
N VAL A 73 -15.28 11.44 12.31
CA VAL A 73 -14.88 10.74 11.08
C VAL A 73 -14.10 9.50 11.46
N VAL A 74 -14.35 8.39 10.79
CA VAL A 74 -13.52 7.20 10.93
C VAL A 74 -12.31 7.32 10.01
N GLU A 75 -11.13 7.40 10.62
CA GLU A 75 -9.84 7.34 9.95
C GLU A 75 -9.22 5.94 10.09
N ILE A 76 -8.38 5.60 9.12
CA ILE A 76 -7.62 4.36 9.06
C ILE A 76 -6.19 4.68 9.48
N ILE A 77 -5.74 4.02 10.53
CA ILE A 77 -4.41 4.22 11.10
C ILE A 77 -3.65 2.91 10.99
N LEU A 78 -2.44 2.94 10.43
CA LEU A 78 -1.57 1.77 10.46
C LEU A 78 -1.11 1.49 11.88
N THR A 79 -1.13 0.23 12.28
CA THR A 79 -0.46 -0.20 13.49
C THR A 79 1.06 -0.17 13.29
N GLU A 80 1.83 -0.36 14.36
CA GLU A 80 3.28 -0.57 14.24
C GLU A 80 3.60 -1.76 13.31
N HIS A 81 2.84 -2.84 13.42
CA HIS A 81 2.99 -4.01 12.56
C HIS A 81 2.76 -3.67 11.07
N GLY A 82 1.70 -2.94 10.75
CA GLY A 82 1.43 -2.49 9.38
C GLY A 82 2.49 -1.52 8.84
N CYS A 83 2.98 -0.61 9.68
CA CYS A 83 4.08 0.30 9.35
C CYS A 83 5.38 -0.46 9.02
N ASN A 84 5.72 -1.47 9.83
CA ASN A 84 6.91 -2.30 9.62
C ASN A 84 6.78 -3.13 8.33
N ALA A 85 5.62 -3.76 8.11
CA ALA A 85 5.35 -4.51 6.87
C ALA A 85 5.54 -3.63 5.63
N ILE A 86 5.02 -2.40 5.62
CA ILE A 86 5.21 -1.47 4.49
C ILE A 86 6.66 -1.02 4.33
N ARG A 87 7.39 -0.83 5.41
CA ARG A 87 8.82 -0.46 5.36
C ARG A 87 9.64 -1.59 4.72
N GLU A 88 9.45 -2.81 5.17
CA GLU A 88 10.13 -3.99 4.63
C GLU A 88 9.77 -4.22 3.16
N LEU A 89 8.47 -4.15 2.83
CA LEU A 89 8.01 -4.22 1.44
C LEU A 89 8.72 -3.16 0.57
N LYS A 90 8.74 -1.88 0.99
CA LYS A 90 9.41 -0.79 0.25
C LYS A 90 10.90 -1.08 0.04
N SER A 91 11.59 -1.62 1.04
CA SER A 91 12.99 -2.03 0.95
C SER A 91 13.19 -3.12 -0.12
N HIS A 92 12.41 -4.19 -0.07
CA HIS A 92 12.46 -5.27 -1.08
C HIS A 92 12.15 -4.78 -2.49
N TRP A 93 11.19 -3.86 -2.64
CA TRP A 93 10.89 -3.22 -3.92
C TRP A 93 12.05 -2.39 -4.46
N GLN A 94 12.75 -1.67 -3.58
CA GLN A 94 13.92 -0.88 -3.97
C GLN A 94 15.07 -1.79 -4.42
N SER A 95 15.36 -2.86 -3.68
CA SER A 95 16.36 -3.85 -4.07
C SER A 95 16.03 -4.54 -5.40
N ALA A 96 14.80 -5.04 -5.56
CA ALA A 96 14.38 -5.69 -6.80
C ALA A 96 14.39 -4.75 -8.00
N ARG A 97 14.06 -3.46 -7.80
CA ARG A 97 14.14 -2.45 -8.86
C ARG A 97 15.58 -2.11 -9.22
N SER A 98 16.49 -2.03 -8.26
CA SER A 98 17.92 -1.85 -8.52
C SER A 98 18.49 -3.02 -9.32
N GLU A 99 18.18 -4.26 -8.95
CA GLU A 99 18.62 -5.46 -9.67
C GLU A 99 18.08 -5.48 -11.12
N LEU A 100 16.81 -5.14 -11.33
CA LEU A 100 16.25 -5.04 -12.68
C LEU A 100 16.90 -3.91 -13.48
N THR A 101 17.16 -2.76 -12.88
CA THR A 101 17.79 -1.61 -13.56
C THR A 101 19.23 -1.94 -13.95
N GLU A 102 19.97 -2.65 -13.11
CA GLU A 102 21.32 -3.13 -13.43
C GLU A 102 21.31 -4.27 -14.48
N ALA A 103 20.31 -5.17 -14.42
CA ALA A 103 20.12 -6.19 -15.46
C ALA A 103 19.77 -5.58 -16.82
N PHE A 104 18.97 -4.50 -16.86
CA PHE A 104 18.69 -3.77 -18.08
C PHE A 104 19.93 -3.05 -18.63
N LYS A 105 20.75 -2.42 -17.77
CA LYS A 105 22.04 -1.83 -18.18
C LYS A 105 23.01 -2.87 -18.76
N GLN A 106 23.04 -4.09 -18.24
CA GLN A 106 23.86 -5.17 -18.80
C GLN A 106 23.30 -5.73 -20.12
N SER A 107 22.00 -5.61 -20.37
CA SER A 107 21.37 -6.05 -21.62
C SER A 107 21.46 -5.06 -22.78
N GLU A 108 21.89 -3.81 -22.53
CA GLU A 108 21.98 -2.75 -23.56
C GLU A 108 23.32 -2.74 -24.34
N ILE A 109 24.26 -3.66 -24.04
CA ILE A 109 25.59 -3.71 -24.69
C ILE A 109 25.73 -4.90 -25.67
N HIS A 110 24.67 -5.33 -26.35
CA HIS A 110 24.82 -6.32 -27.43
C HIS A 110 23.96 -6.12 -28.68
N GLY A 111 23.45 -4.91 -28.93
CA GLY A 111 22.54 -4.66 -30.06
C GLY A 111 22.86 -3.49 -30.99
N LEU A 112 23.98 -2.78 -30.82
CA LEU A 112 24.34 -1.63 -31.67
C LEU A 112 25.71 -1.77 -32.36
N ALA A 113 26.14 -3.00 -32.63
CA ALA A 113 27.34 -3.28 -33.41
C ALA A 113 27.09 -4.35 -34.48
N LEU A 114 26.17 -4.09 -35.41
CA LEU A 114 26.09 -4.69 -36.75
C LEU A 114 25.56 -3.55 -37.67
N ALA A 115 26.42 -2.90 -38.46
CA ALA A 115 26.52 -3.06 -39.93
C ALA A 115 25.17 -2.78 -40.63
N ASP A 116 25.00 -1.77 -41.49
CA ASP A 116 25.88 -1.04 -42.42
C ASP A 116 25.51 0.46 -42.51
#